data_AF-A0A919JAY4-F1
#
_entry.id   AF-A0A919JAY4-F1
#
_cell.length_a   1.000
_cell.length_b   1.000
_cell.length_c   1.000
_cell.angle_alpha   90.00
_cell.angle_beta   90.00
_cell.angle_gamma   90.00
#
_symmetry.space_group_name_H-M   'P 1'
#
loop_
_entity.id
_entity.type
_entity.pdbx_description
1 polymer ?
#
loop_
_entity_poly.entity_id
_entity_poly.type
_entity_poly.pdbx_seq_one_letter_code
_entity_poly.pdbx_strand_id
1 'polypeptide(L)'
;MNVPDFAQGLDAPGWEKLLFNGADAQFTIEAPARLIARHGYWLQVPEFMEFVEFYPPDAAGIRFPEAAAALDAGRLPTRDQEDENVLRFAAGLAGEYRFLLTYAAENNSAEAIALMAEALMYRDGFTTSTATPRP
;
A
#
# COMPACT_ATOMS: atom_id res chain seq x y z
N MET A 1 2.57 11.18 15.03
CA MET A 1 3.04 12.30 14.18
C MET A 1 1.80 13.01 13.64
N ASN A 2 1.78 14.34 13.51
CA ASN A 2 0.62 15.05 12.96
C ASN A 2 0.65 14.97 11.42
N VAL A 3 -0.42 14.48 10.81
CA VAL A 3 -0.59 14.47 9.35
C VAL A 3 -0.71 15.92 8.86
N PRO A 4 0.13 16.37 7.92
CA PRO A 4 0.08 17.74 7.40
C PRO A 4 -1.29 18.08 6.79
N ASP A 5 -1.69 19.35 6.83
CA ASP A 5 -3.00 19.80 6.33
C ASP A 5 -3.24 19.42 4.85
N PHE A 6 -2.20 19.43 4.02
CA PHE A 6 -2.30 19.05 2.60
C PHE A 6 -2.62 17.56 2.37
N ALA A 7 -2.40 16.71 3.38
CA ALA A 7 -2.65 15.28 3.33
C ALA A 7 -3.96 14.86 4.02
N GLN A 8 -4.66 15.80 4.67
CA GLN A 8 -5.92 15.51 5.36
C GLN A 8 -7.05 15.31 4.36
N GLY A 9 -7.79 14.20 4.51
CA GLY A 9 -8.99 13.92 3.72
C GLY A 9 -8.73 13.54 2.25
N LEU A 10 -7.49 13.20 1.88
CA LEU A 10 -7.18 12.72 0.54
C LEU A 10 -7.88 11.38 0.25
N ASP A 11 -8.39 11.26 -0.98
CA ASP A 11 -8.84 10.01 -1.56
C ASP A 11 -7.66 9.24 -2.18
N ALA A 12 -7.94 8.06 -2.76
CA ALA A 12 -6.89 7.24 -3.37
C ALA A 12 -6.10 7.99 -4.47
N PRO A 13 -6.72 8.69 -5.44
CA PRO A 13 -5.99 9.54 -6.40
C PRO A 13 -5.13 10.63 -5.75
N GLY A 14 -5.63 11.29 -4.70
CA GLY A 14 -4.87 12.28 -3.94
C GLY A 14 -3.63 11.69 -3.29
N TRP A 15 -3.78 10.51 -2.66
CA TRP A 15 -2.66 9.78 -2.07
C TRP A 15 -1.67 9.26 -3.11
N GLU A 16 -2.14 8.71 -4.24
CA GLU A 16 -1.26 8.30 -5.35
C GLU A 16 -0.42 9.47 -5.84
N LYS A 17 -1.04 10.63 -6.07
CA LYS A 17 -0.32 11.84 -6.49
C LYS A 17 0.76 12.22 -5.48
N LEU A 18 0.43 12.21 -4.19
CA LEU A 18 1.37 12.58 -3.13
C LEU A 18 2.51 11.56 -2.98
N LEU A 19 2.22 10.27 -3.07
CA LEU A 19 3.19 9.18 -2.90
C LEU A 19 4.07 8.98 -4.15
N PHE A 20 3.60 9.36 -5.33
CA PHE A 20 4.36 9.20 -6.57
C PHE A 20 5.21 10.43 -6.90
N ASN A 21 4.91 11.59 -6.31
CA ASN A 21 5.67 12.80 -6.56
C ASN A 21 7.14 12.63 -6.14
N GLY A 22 8.05 12.68 -7.11
CA GLY A 22 9.49 12.40 -6.91
C GLY A 22 9.89 10.93 -7.03
N ALA A 23 8.94 10.02 -7.28
CA ALA A 23 9.16 8.60 -7.50
C ALA A 23 8.84 8.14 -8.94
N ASP A 24 8.69 9.08 -9.88
CA ASP A 24 8.29 8.80 -11.27
C ASP A 24 9.12 7.68 -11.91
N ALA A 25 8.41 6.69 -12.45
CA ALA A 25 8.97 5.50 -13.11
C ALA A 25 9.82 4.59 -12.19
N GLN A 26 9.81 4.83 -10.88
CA GLN A 26 10.36 3.91 -9.89
C GLN A 26 9.27 2.92 -9.49
N PHE A 27 8.94 1.99 -10.39
CA PHE A 27 7.84 1.04 -10.22
C PHE A 27 7.94 0.18 -8.95
N THR A 28 9.15 0.01 -8.39
CA THR A 28 9.37 -0.67 -7.10
C THR A 28 8.85 0.12 -5.90
N ILE A 29 8.74 1.45 -6.01
CA ILE A 29 8.20 2.36 -4.99
C ILE A 29 6.73 2.63 -5.27
N GLU A 30 6.38 2.92 -6.53
CA GLU A 30 5.03 3.28 -6.94
C GLU A 30 4.03 2.12 -6.75
N ALA A 31 4.40 0.88 -7.12
CA ALA A 31 3.50 -0.27 -7.03
C ALA A 31 2.95 -0.55 -5.61
N PRO A 32 3.80 -0.66 -4.56
CA PRO A 32 3.28 -0.88 -3.22
C PRO A 32 2.52 0.34 -2.67
N ALA A 33 2.94 1.57 -3.00
CA ALA A 33 2.21 2.78 -2.63
C ALA A 33 0.80 2.83 -3.27
N ARG A 34 0.70 2.46 -4.56
CA ARG A 34 -0.56 2.34 -5.30
C ARG A 34 -1.50 1.35 -4.64
N LEU A 35 -1.00 0.17 -4.24
CA LEU A 35 -1.79 -0.84 -3.56
C LEU A 35 -2.39 -0.29 -2.25
N ILE A 36 -1.56 0.34 -1.42
CA ILE A 36 -2.00 0.92 -0.15
C ILE A 36 -3.03 2.04 -0.36
N ALA A 37 -2.79 2.94 -1.32
CA ALA A 37 -3.70 4.03 -1.63
C ALA A 37 -5.07 3.51 -2.10
N ARG A 38 -5.09 2.54 -3.02
CA ARG A 38 -6.33 2.00 -3.60
C ARG A 38 -7.11 1.10 -2.66
N HIS A 39 -6.43 0.34 -1.82
CA HIS A 39 -7.09 -0.46 -0.79
C HIS A 39 -7.82 0.43 0.24
N GLY A 40 -7.30 1.64 0.49
CA GLY A 40 -8.01 2.70 1.20
C GLY A 40 -8.12 2.53 2.72
N TYR A 41 -7.65 1.42 3.29
CA TYR A 41 -7.63 1.21 4.73
C TYR A 41 -6.48 1.92 5.43
N TRP A 42 -5.24 1.58 5.09
CA TRP A 42 -4.05 1.91 5.89
C TRP A 42 -3.79 3.42 6.05
N LEU A 43 -4.08 4.21 5.02
CA LEU A 43 -3.91 5.68 5.08
C LEU A 43 -4.98 6.39 5.92
N GLN A 44 -6.00 5.66 6.39
CA GLN A 44 -6.99 6.13 7.35
C GLN A 44 -6.66 5.72 8.79
N VAL A 45 -5.67 4.84 8.99
CA VAL A 45 -5.29 4.33 10.31
C VAL A 45 -4.29 5.29 10.97
N PRO A 46 -4.62 5.97 12.07
CA PRO A 46 -3.74 6.95 12.69
C PRO A 46 -2.38 6.37 13.12
N GLU A 47 -2.37 5.13 13.60
CA GLU A 47 -1.15 4.41 14.00
C GLU A 47 -0.25 4.12 12.80
N PHE A 48 -0.81 3.84 11.62
CA PHE A 48 -0.05 3.61 10.40
C PHE A 48 0.65 4.87 9.91
N MET A 49 0.08 6.05 10.19
CA MET A 49 0.67 7.33 9.78
C MET A 49 2.04 7.60 10.43
N GLU A 50 2.45 6.84 11.45
CA GLU A 50 3.84 6.90 11.96
C GLU A 50 4.88 6.41 10.94
N PHE A 51 4.47 5.60 9.97
CA PHE A 51 5.32 5.05 8.91
C PHE A 51 5.27 5.86 7.61
N VAL A 52 4.44 6.90 7.54
CA VAL A 52 4.37 7.81 6.40
C VAL A 52 5.28 9.00 6.67
N GLU A 53 6.32 9.15 5.86
CA GLU A 53 7.22 10.30 5.90
C GLU A 53 6.77 11.35 4.89
N PHE A 54 6.59 12.58 5.33
CA PHE A 54 6.16 13.69 4.48
C PHE A 54 7.36 14.56 4.11
N TYR A 55 7.51 14.82 2.81
CA TYR A 55 8.53 15.67 2.23
C TYR A 55 7.87 16.91 1.64
N PRO A 56 8.00 18.09 2.28
CA PRO A 56 7.43 19.31 1.76
C PRO A 56 8.01 19.66 0.37
N PRO A 57 7.20 20.25 -0.54
CA PRO A 57 5.84 20.73 -0.28
C PRO A 57 4.72 19.70 -0.52
N ASP A 58 4.98 18.64 -1.29
CA ASP A 58 3.92 17.79 -1.84
C ASP A 58 4.35 16.36 -2.18
N ALA A 59 5.26 15.78 -1.39
CA ALA A 59 5.68 14.38 -1.52
C ALA A 59 5.53 13.60 -0.22
N ALA A 60 5.36 12.28 -0.32
CA ALA A 60 5.36 11.38 0.81
C ALA A 60 5.97 10.02 0.45
N GLY A 61 6.52 9.34 1.45
CA GLY A 61 7.03 7.97 1.33
C GLY A 61 6.49 7.07 2.45
N ILE A 62 6.35 5.78 2.18
CA ILE A 62 5.94 4.79 3.17
C ILE A 62 7.14 3.91 3.55
N ARG A 63 7.42 3.86 4.85
CA ARG A 63 8.44 2.98 5.45
C ARG A 63 7.89 1.57 5.62
N PHE A 64 7.75 0.86 4.50
CA PHE A 64 7.17 -0.49 4.44
C PHE A 64 7.80 -1.53 5.38
N PRO A 65 9.14 -1.63 5.52
CA PRO A 65 9.76 -2.59 6.44
C PRO A 65 9.29 -2.38 7.89
N GLU A 66 9.30 -1.13 8.35
CA GLU A 66 8.91 -0.78 9.71
C GLU A 66 7.41 -0.96 9.94
N ALA A 67 6.59 -0.64 8.94
CA ALA A 67 5.14 -0.87 9.00
C ALA A 67 4.82 -2.37 9.10
N ALA A 68 5.45 -3.21 8.28
CA ALA A 68 5.26 -4.66 8.33
C ALA A 68 5.76 -5.26 9.66
N ALA A 69 6.91 -4.79 10.17
CA ALA A 69 7.41 -5.22 11.47
C ALA A 69 6.47 -4.80 12.63
N ALA A 70 5.85 -3.63 12.53
CA ALA A 70 4.86 -3.17 13.50
C ALA A 70 3.58 -4.00 13.47
N LEU A 71 3.14 -4.38 12.26
CA LEU A 71 2.02 -5.28 12.06
C LEU A 71 2.27 -6.64 12.71
N ASP A 72 3.42 -7.25 12.42
CA ASP A 72 3.79 -8.57 12.96
C ASP A 72 3.97 -8.56 14.49
N ALA A 73 4.31 -7.40 15.05
CA ALA A 73 4.36 -7.18 16.50
C ALA A 73 2.99 -6.87 17.13
N GLY A 74 1.91 -6.84 16.35
CA GLY A 74 0.55 -6.53 16.83
C GLY A 74 0.36 -5.07 17.25
N ARG A 75 1.18 -4.14 16.74
CA ARG A 75 1.11 -2.71 17.06
C ARG A 75 0.18 -1.91 16.14
N LEU A 76 -0.17 -2.49 14.99
CA LEU A 76 -1.09 -1.88 14.04
C LEU A 76 -2.47 -2.51 14.18
N PRO A 77 -3.55 -1.72 14.34
CA PRO A 77 -4.89 -2.26 14.31
C PRO A 77 -5.23 -2.75 12.90
N THR A 78 -5.99 -3.83 12.82
CA THR A 78 -6.54 -4.39 11.58
C THR A 78 -8.02 -4.70 11.78
N ARG A 79 -8.83 -4.63 10.72
CA ARG A 79 -10.23 -5.07 10.77
C ARG A 79 -10.33 -6.58 10.64
N ASP A 80 -9.49 -7.14 9.78
CA ASP A 80 -9.44 -8.55 9.44
C ASP A 80 -8.06 -8.94 8.85
N GLN A 81 -7.97 -10.19 8.39
CA GLN A 81 -6.76 -10.76 7.80
C GLN A 81 -6.39 -10.13 6.44
N GLU A 82 -7.35 -9.56 5.71
CA GLU A 82 -7.11 -8.93 4.41
C GLU A 82 -6.24 -7.68 4.57
N ASP A 83 -6.56 -6.83 5.57
CA ASP A 83 -5.78 -5.64 5.89
C ASP A 83 -4.30 -6.00 6.12
N GLU A 84 -4.06 -7.06 6.92
CA GLU A 84 -2.72 -7.58 7.19
C GLU A 84 -2.01 -8.06 5.92
N ASN A 85 -2.72 -8.84 5.10
CA ASN A 85 -2.19 -9.42 3.88
C ASN A 85 -1.81 -8.34 2.87
N VAL A 86 -2.63 -7.31 2.71
CA VAL A 86 -2.37 -6.17 1.83
C VAL A 86 -1.09 -5.44 2.23
N LEU A 87 -0.89 -5.18 3.54
CA LEU A 87 0.33 -4.51 3.99
C LEU A 87 1.58 -5.38 3.80
N ARG A 88 1.51 -6.67 4.16
CA ARG A 88 2.62 -7.61 3.96
C ARG A 88 2.96 -7.79 2.48
N PHE A 89 1.95 -7.83 1.60
CA PHE A 89 2.15 -7.92 0.16
C PHE A 89 2.78 -6.64 -0.40
N ALA A 90 2.32 -5.46 0.03
CA ALA A 90 2.93 -4.18 -0.34
C ALA A 90 4.40 -4.11 0.12
N ALA A 91 4.71 -4.53 1.35
CA ALA A 91 6.09 -4.61 1.82
C ALA A 91 6.94 -5.62 1.00
N GLY A 92 6.34 -6.72 0.56
CA GLY A 92 6.99 -7.68 -0.35
C GLY A 92 7.24 -7.13 -1.74
N LEU A 93 6.32 -6.31 -2.27
CA LEU A 93 6.52 -5.58 -3.53
C LEU A 93 7.64 -4.54 -3.42
N ALA A 94 7.80 -3.89 -2.27
CA ALA A 94 8.92 -3.01 -1.99
C ALA A 94 10.27 -3.76 -1.91
N GLY A 95 10.26 -5.10 -1.85
CA GLY A 95 11.46 -5.95 -1.78
C GLY A 95 11.92 -6.28 -0.36
N GLU A 96 11.16 -5.84 0.64
CA GLU A 96 11.61 -5.78 2.04
C GLU A 96 10.92 -6.80 2.95
N TYR A 97 10.03 -7.65 2.39
CA TYR A 97 9.26 -8.63 3.14
C TYR A 97 9.04 -9.93 2.35
N ARG A 98 9.07 -11.08 3.04
CA ARG A 98 8.74 -12.37 2.42
C ARG A 98 7.25 -12.66 2.60
N PHE A 99 6.50 -12.56 1.51
CA PHE A 99 5.07 -12.87 1.49
C PHE A 99 4.81 -14.21 0.78
N LEU A 100 4.05 -15.11 1.41
CA LEU A 100 3.62 -16.35 0.77
C LEU A 100 2.38 -16.08 -0.08
N LEU A 101 2.48 -16.34 -1.39
CA LEU A 101 1.38 -16.09 -2.35
C LEU A 101 0.07 -16.83 -1.99
N THR A 102 0.15 -17.96 -1.29
CA THR A 102 -1.04 -18.66 -0.79
C THR A 102 -1.87 -17.80 0.16
N TYR A 103 -1.23 -16.93 0.95
CA TYR A 103 -1.94 -15.98 1.81
C TYR A 103 -2.62 -14.86 1.04
N ALA A 104 -2.23 -14.59 -0.22
CA ALA A 104 -3.02 -13.70 -1.09
C ALA A 104 -4.27 -14.41 -1.62
N ALA A 105 -4.24 -15.73 -1.80
CA ALA A 105 -5.38 -16.50 -2.29
C ALA A 105 -6.39 -16.85 -1.19
N GLU A 106 -5.96 -16.89 0.07
CA GLU A 106 -6.79 -17.23 1.22
C GLU A 106 -7.10 -15.98 2.05
N ASN A 107 -8.34 -15.81 2.50
CA ASN A 107 -8.76 -14.72 3.38
C ASN A 107 -8.62 -13.30 2.80
N ASN A 108 -8.70 -13.16 1.47
CA ASN A 108 -8.84 -11.87 0.80
C ASN A 108 -10.09 -11.90 -0.10
N SER A 109 -10.75 -10.76 -0.19
CA SER A 109 -11.81 -10.46 -1.15
C SER A 109 -11.27 -10.51 -2.58
N ALA A 110 -12.20 -10.68 -3.53
CA ALA A 110 -11.88 -10.68 -4.94
C ALA A 110 -11.30 -9.32 -5.39
N GLU A 111 -11.78 -8.24 -4.77
CA GLU A 111 -11.32 -6.87 -4.96
C GLU A 111 -9.88 -6.69 -4.48
N ALA A 112 -9.53 -7.15 -3.28
CA ALA A 112 -8.16 -7.07 -2.77
C ALA A 112 -7.19 -7.90 -3.62
N ILE A 113 -7.60 -9.11 -4.05
CA ILE A 113 -6.81 -9.94 -4.96
C ILE A 113 -6.57 -9.21 -6.30
N ALA A 114 -7.60 -8.56 -6.85
CA ALA A 114 -7.45 -7.79 -8.08
C ALA A 114 -6.44 -6.64 -7.91
N LEU A 115 -6.51 -5.89 -6.81
CA LEU A 115 -5.56 -4.82 -6.50
C LEU A 115 -4.13 -5.35 -6.33
N MET A 116 -3.93 -6.47 -5.62
CA MET A 116 -2.61 -7.10 -5.46
C MET A 116 -2.03 -7.54 -6.81
N ALA A 117 -2.85 -8.15 -7.67
CA ALA A 117 -2.44 -8.57 -9.01
C ALA A 117 -2.07 -7.35 -9.88
N GLU A 118 -2.88 -6.29 -9.85
CA GLU A 118 -2.60 -5.04 -10.56
C GLU A 118 -1.31 -4.39 -10.08
N ALA A 119 -1.07 -4.34 -8.78
CA ALA A 119 0.16 -3.79 -8.22
C ALA A 119 1.39 -4.62 -8.62
N LEU A 120 1.29 -5.95 -8.66
CA LEU A 120 2.36 -6.83 -9.13
C LEU A 120 2.67 -6.59 -10.62
N MET A 121 1.64 -6.48 -11.46
CA MET A 121 1.81 -6.16 -12.88
C MET A 121 2.41 -4.77 -13.07
N TYR A 122 1.95 -3.79 -12.31
CA TYR A 122 2.47 -2.43 -12.34
C TYR A 122 3.96 -2.38 -12.00
N ARG A 123 4.39 -3.15 -10.99
CA ARG A 123 5.81 -3.27 -10.61
C ARG A 123 6.71 -3.72 -11.77
N ASP A 124 6.18 -4.55 -12.68
CA ASP A 124 6.89 -5.06 -13.85
C ASP A 124 6.69 -4.17 -15.10
N GLY A 125 6.16 -2.95 -14.93
CA GLY A 125 6.00 -1.96 -15.98
C GLY A 125 4.68 -2.03 -16.75
N PHE A 126 3.74 -2.88 -16.35
CA PHE A 126 2.40 -2.92 -16.95
C PHE A 126 1.48 -1.87 -16.31
N THR A 127 1.53 -0.64 -16.84
CA THR A 127 0.91 0.52 -16.19
C THR A 127 -0.63 0.61 -16.30
N THR A 128 -1.22 -0.14 -17.23
CA THR A 128 -2.66 -0.11 -17.54
C THR A 128 -3.36 -1.46 -17.35
N SER A 129 -2.73 -2.42 -16.69
CA SER A 129 -3.35 -3.72 -16.46
C SER A 129 -4.50 -3.64 -15.47
N THR A 130 -5.51 -4.47 -15.70
CA THR A 130 -6.68 -4.63 -14.82
C THR A 130 -6.91 -6.11 -14.54
N ALA A 131 -7.19 -6.48 -13.30
CA ALA A 131 -7.59 -7.83 -12.93
C ALA A 131 -9.11 -7.88 -12.70
N THR A 132 -9.77 -8.90 -13.25
CA THR A 132 -11.23 -9.03 -13.15
C THR A 132 -11.58 -10.40 -12.57
N PRO A 133 -12.20 -10.45 -11.38
CA PRO A 133 -12.67 -11.70 -10.80
C PRO A 133 -13.70 -12.36 -11.71
N ARG A 134 -13.66 -13.69 -11.79
CA ARG A 134 -14.75 -14.44 -12.40
C ARG A 134 -15.94 -14.44 -11.43
N PRO A 135 -17.17 -14.15 -11.89
CA PRO A 135 -18.37 -14.25 -11.05
C PRO A 135 -18.65 -15.68 -10.60
#